data_AF-A0A2A2QRD7-F1
#
_entry.id   AF-A0A2A2QRD7-F1
#
_cell.length_a   1.000
_cell.length_b   1.000
_cell.length_c   1.000
_cell.angle_alpha   90.00
_cell.angle_beta   90.00
_cell.angle_gamma   90.00
#
_symmetry.space_group_name_H-M   'P 1'
#
loop_
_entity.id
_entity.type
_entity.pdbx_description
1 polymer ?
#
loop_
_entity_poly.entity_id
_entity_poly.type
_entity_poly.pdbx_seq_one_letter_code
_entity_poly.pdbx_strand_id
1 'polypeptide(L)'
;MKTWSRKDFLKTSLIGSGAALVAGSSRLYGQVAPAAGSAAGDIRVAVVGINAQGAGHMRDYINKLPGARLVALCDVDSEVLAKRTAECEKAGVKVETYIDYRKLLENKNIDAIVLGTPNHQHAIQTIWGLQAGKDVYVEKPVSHNTWEGRQAVAAAAKYSKNIVQAGTQNRSSLDIMEAIAYVRSGKLGKIQYARGLCYKLRESIGRTTGPQAVPASIDYDLWTGPADLTPPRRNGPRGGPVHYDWHWIWNYGGGDITNQGIHQVDVARWFLGEPGLPASVMSVGGRFGYQDDAETPNTLITTFGYAKAPLIFEVRGLPAKTGMKAMDAFRGSRVGVIVQCEGGYVTVAETGNANIYDNDNKRIMALTKGGNGSHRANFVKAVQNRKVTVGLIEEAHFSSALCHMGNVSYLLGAEKSNAALRESIAWDLPTSEAYGRTLDHLRANDVDLSTVQVVKGPLLKFDNKTEMFVGSDQVLVDAANKNPLHKRTGRGAFSIPQLA
;
A
#
# COMPACT_ATOMS: atom_id res chain seq x y z
N MET A 1 27.28 -18.78 -11.68
CA MET A 1 26.11 -17.88 -11.81
C MET A 1 26.54 -16.62 -12.54
N LYS A 2 25.98 -16.31 -13.71
CA LYS A 2 26.28 -15.05 -14.41
C LYS A 2 25.55 -13.92 -13.69
N THR A 3 26.30 -12.99 -13.11
CA THR A 3 25.78 -11.73 -12.55
C THR A 3 25.36 -10.82 -13.71
N TRP A 4 24.06 -10.49 -13.79
CA TRP A 4 23.55 -9.59 -14.83
C TRP A 4 23.84 -8.15 -14.43
N SER A 5 24.57 -7.42 -15.26
CA SER A 5 24.80 -5.99 -15.03
C SER A 5 23.62 -5.16 -15.55
N ARG A 6 23.48 -3.92 -15.05
CA ARG A 6 22.50 -2.93 -15.54
C ARG A 6 22.60 -2.71 -17.06
N LYS A 7 23.80 -2.89 -17.63
CA LYS A 7 24.06 -2.80 -19.08
C LYS A 7 23.50 -4.00 -19.84
N ASP A 8 23.47 -5.19 -19.24
CA ASP A 8 22.93 -6.39 -19.89
C ASP A 8 21.40 -6.32 -19.99
N PHE A 9 20.73 -5.82 -18.94
CA PHE A 9 19.28 -5.56 -18.96
C PHE A 9 18.88 -4.51 -20.02
N LEU A 10 19.65 -3.43 -20.13
CA LEU A 10 19.41 -2.40 -21.15
C LEU A 10 19.73 -2.89 -22.57
N LYS A 11 20.75 -3.74 -22.75
CA LYS A 11 21.07 -4.34 -24.05
C LYS A 11 19.97 -5.27 -24.55
N THR A 12 19.34 -6.07 -23.69
CA THR A 12 18.21 -6.91 -24.11
C THR A 12 16.97 -6.07 -24.46
N SER A 13 16.80 -4.90 -23.84
CA SER A 13 15.70 -3.97 -24.13
C SER A 13 15.92 -3.12 -25.39
N LEU A 14 17.17 -2.86 -25.78
CA LEU A 14 17.53 -2.05 -26.95
C LEU A 14 17.55 -2.81 -28.28
N ILE A 15 17.61 -4.15 -28.27
CA ILE A 15 17.58 -4.96 -29.50
C ILE A 15 16.18 -4.95 -30.18
N GLY A 16 15.15 -4.44 -29.51
CA GLY A 16 13.79 -4.29 -30.06
C GLY A 16 13.50 -2.99 -30.81
N SER A 17 14.45 -2.06 -30.89
CA SER A 17 14.21 -0.73 -31.49
C SER A 17 15.50 -0.11 -32.01
N GLY A 18 15.88 -0.42 -33.26
CA GLY A 18 16.99 0.30 -33.90
C GLY A 18 17.63 -0.38 -35.11
N ALA A 19 16.88 -0.60 -36.19
CA ALA A 19 17.42 -0.68 -37.56
C ALA A 19 16.32 -0.43 -38.60
N ALA A 20 16.02 0.85 -38.88
CA ALA A 20 15.57 1.33 -40.20
C ALA A 20 15.38 2.87 -40.16
N LEU A 21 16.43 3.60 -40.56
CA LEU A 21 16.30 4.85 -41.32
C LEU A 21 16.82 4.44 -42.72
N VAL A 22 16.12 4.65 -43.84
CA VAL A 22 15.93 5.95 -44.52
C VAL A 22 14.89 5.81 -45.65
N ALA A 23 14.09 6.88 -45.83
CA ALA A 23 13.38 7.39 -47.02
C ALA A 23 12.21 6.63 -47.66
N GLY A 24 11.11 7.36 -47.87
CA GLY A 24 10.05 6.99 -48.81
C GLY A 24 8.67 7.53 -48.43
N SER A 25 8.41 8.79 -48.76
CA SER A 25 7.09 9.42 -48.73
C SER A 25 6.07 8.63 -49.56
N SER A 26 5.09 8.00 -48.91
CA SER A 26 3.73 7.86 -49.45
C SER A 26 2.76 7.45 -48.35
N ARG A 27 1.60 8.12 -48.35
CA ARG A 27 0.45 7.80 -47.51
C ARG A 27 -0.03 6.40 -47.81
N LEU A 28 -0.10 5.54 -46.80
CA LEU A 28 -1.14 4.52 -46.68
C LEU A 28 -1.74 4.63 -45.28
N TYR A 29 -2.85 5.38 -45.22
CA TYR A 29 -3.81 5.31 -44.12
C TYR A 29 -4.41 3.89 -44.13
N GLY A 30 -3.80 2.98 -43.38
CA GLY A 30 -4.44 1.76 -42.90
C GLY A 30 -5.06 2.05 -41.55
N GLN A 31 -6.27 2.61 -41.54
CA GLN A 31 -7.11 2.59 -40.35
C GLN A 31 -7.34 1.13 -39.97
N VAL A 32 -6.87 0.72 -38.80
CA VAL A 32 -7.53 -0.32 -38.04
C VAL A 32 -8.01 0.33 -36.77
N ALA A 33 -9.23 0.88 -36.82
CA ALA A 33 -9.97 1.16 -35.62
C ALA A 33 -10.23 -0.20 -34.93
N PRO A 34 -9.91 -0.38 -33.64
CA PRO A 34 -10.39 -1.56 -32.95
C PRO A 34 -11.90 -1.41 -32.80
N ALA A 35 -12.63 -2.40 -33.34
CA ALA A 35 -14.05 -2.56 -33.13
C ALA A 35 -14.36 -2.66 -31.62
N ALA A 36 -15.49 -2.08 -31.23
CA ALA A 36 -16.04 -2.23 -29.89
C ALA A 36 -16.41 -3.70 -29.62
N GLY A 37 -15.95 -4.23 -28.49
CA GLY A 37 -16.09 -5.64 -28.08
C GLY A 37 -14.87 -6.47 -28.51
N SER A 38 -14.12 -7.05 -27.57
CA SER A 38 -12.81 -7.66 -27.88
C SER A 38 -12.93 -8.86 -28.83
N ALA A 39 -12.69 -8.62 -30.12
CA ALA A 39 -12.41 -9.65 -31.13
C ALA A 39 -11.00 -10.29 -30.97
N ALA A 40 -10.44 -10.33 -29.76
CA ALA A 40 -9.04 -10.67 -29.51
C ALA A 40 -8.82 -11.59 -28.28
N GLY A 41 -9.68 -12.60 -28.07
CA GLY A 41 -9.47 -13.62 -27.03
C GLY A 41 -9.35 -13.09 -25.59
N ASP A 42 -9.10 -14.00 -24.64
CA ASP A 42 -8.89 -13.63 -23.23
C ASP A 42 -7.50 -13.00 -23.00
N ILE A 43 -7.44 -11.98 -22.14
CA ILE A 43 -6.19 -11.40 -21.65
C ILE A 43 -5.38 -12.48 -20.94
N ARG A 44 -4.13 -12.70 -21.35
CA ARG A 44 -3.24 -13.70 -20.75
C ARG A 44 -2.54 -13.09 -19.54
N VAL A 45 -2.95 -13.52 -18.36
CA VAL A 45 -2.50 -12.94 -17.09
C VAL A 45 -1.48 -13.84 -16.41
N ALA A 46 -0.45 -13.23 -15.85
CA ALA A 46 0.42 -13.87 -14.88
C ALA A 46 0.26 -13.28 -13.48
N VAL A 47 0.41 -14.09 -12.44
CA VAL A 47 0.39 -13.62 -11.04
C VAL A 47 1.77 -13.81 -10.42
N VAL A 48 2.28 -12.76 -9.79
CA VAL A 48 3.62 -12.67 -9.21
C VAL A 48 3.52 -12.46 -7.70
N GLY A 49 4.14 -13.34 -6.92
CA GLY A 49 3.90 -13.47 -5.49
C GLY A 49 2.53 -14.07 -5.25
N ILE A 50 2.48 -15.37 -4.94
CA ILE A 50 1.26 -16.20 -5.01
C ILE A 50 0.97 -16.95 -3.70
N ASN A 51 1.51 -16.47 -2.58
CA ASN A 51 1.25 -17.06 -1.27
C ASN A 51 -0.10 -16.63 -0.69
N ALA A 52 -0.19 -15.50 0.03
CA ALA A 52 -1.41 -15.07 0.71
C ALA A 52 -2.38 -14.35 -0.23
N GLN A 53 -2.31 -13.00 -0.29
CA GLN A 53 -3.17 -12.18 -1.15
C GLN A 53 -3.02 -12.56 -2.64
N GLY A 54 -1.79 -12.87 -3.06
CA GLY A 54 -1.49 -13.41 -4.38
C GLY A 54 -2.27 -14.67 -4.77
N ALA A 55 -2.51 -15.59 -3.83
CA ALA A 55 -3.35 -16.75 -4.12
C ALA A 55 -4.82 -16.38 -4.29
N GLY A 56 -5.30 -15.34 -3.59
CA GLY A 56 -6.62 -14.78 -3.83
C GLY A 56 -6.75 -14.27 -5.27
N HIS A 57 -5.76 -13.49 -5.74
CA HIS A 57 -5.71 -13.03 -7.13
C HIS A 57 -5.66 -14.18 -8.13
N MET A 58 -4.79 -15.17 -7.90
CA MET A 58 -4.69 -16.36 -8.73
C MET A 58 -6.03 -17.09 -8.85
N ARG A 59 -6.74 -17.28 -7.73
CA ARG A 59 -8.03 -17.97 -7.68
C ARG A 59 -9.13 -17.25 -8.43
N ASP A 60 -9.13 -15.92 -8.48
CA ASP A 60 -10.10 -15.17 -9.30
C ASP A 60 -10.00 -15.62 -10.78
N TYR A 61 -8.78 -15.83 -11.30
CA TYR A 61 -8.57 -16.30 -12.67
C TYR A 61 -8.83 -17.80 -12.86
N ILE A 62 -8.49 -18.64 -11.87
CA ILE A 62 -8.88 -20.06 -11.88
C ILE A 62 -10.41 -20.20 -11.95
N ASN A 63 -11.13 -19.36 -11.22
CA ASN A 63 -12.59 -19.30 -11.20
C ASN A 63 -13.19 -18.55 -12.41
N LYS A 64 -12.43 -18.48 -13.51
CA LYS A 64 -12.89 -17.99 -14.83
C LYS A 64 -13.39 -16.53 -14.78
N LEU A 65 -12.62 -15.62 -14.20
CA LEU A 65 -12.85 -14.19 -14.31
C LEU A 65 -13.05 -13.79 -15.79
N PRO A 66 -14.22 -13.29 -16.21
CA PRO A 66 -14.52 -13.09 -17.63
C PRO A 66 -13.55 -12.13 -18.32
N GLY A 67 -13.07 -12.49 -19.51
CA GLY A 67 -12.18 -11.68 -20.34
C GLY A 67 -10.69 -11.80 -20.01
N ALA A 68 -10.31 -12.68 -19.07
CA ALA A 68 -8.93 -12.96 -18.71
C ALA A 68 -8.73 -14.44 -18.37
N ARG A 69 -7.53 -14.96 -18.63
CA ARG A 69 -7.13 -16.31 -18.26
C ARG A 69 -5.72 -16.34 -17.68
N LEU A 70 -5.54 -17.18 -16.66
CA LEU A 70 -4.24 -17.40 -16.04
C LEU A 70 -3.35 -18.22 -16.97
N VAL A 71 -2.14 -17.73 -17.26
CA VAL A 71 -1.16 -18.43 -18.12
C VAL A 71 0.18 -18.68 -17.44
N ALA A 72 0.51 -17.94 -16.38
CA ALA A 72 1.76 -18.11 -15.67
C ALA A 72 1.70 -17.73 -14.19
N LEU A 73 2.55 -18.36 -13.41
CA LEU A 73 2.79 -18.09 -12.00
C LEU A 73 4.26 -17.73 -11.76
N CYS A 74 4.51 -16.81 -10.85
CA CYS A 74 5.86 -16.50 -10.40
C CYS A 74 5.94 -16.38 -8.87
N ASP A 75 6.84 -17.13 -8.26
CA ASP A 75 7.19 -16.98 -6.85
C ASP A 75 8.64 -17.34 -6.63
N VAL A 76 9.30 -16.61 -5.73
CA VAL A 76 10.69 -16.85 -5.34
C VAL A 76 10.83 -18.03 -4.38
N ASP A 77 9.72 -18.45 -3.77
CA ASP A 77 9.62 -19.64 -2.94
C ASP A 77 9.13 -20.83 -3.77
N SER A 78 10.02 -21.77 -4.05
CA SER A 78 9.74 -22.94 -4.89
C SER A 78 8.68 -23.88 -4.28
N GLU A 79 8.51 -23.92 -2.95
CA GLU A 79 7.45 -24.70 -2.31
C GLU A 79 6.07 -24.06 -2.51
N VAL A 80 6.00 -22.73 -2.42
CA VAL A 80 4.77 -21.99 -2.73
C VAL A 80 4.42 -22.18 -4.21
N LEU A 81 5.41 -22.07 -5.10
CA LEU A 81 5.22 -22.24 -6.54
C LEU A 81 4.68 -23.64 -6.88
N ALA A 82 5.28 -24.70 -6.31
CA ALA A 82 4.83 -26.08 -6.49
C ALA A 82 3.40 -26.27 -5.99
N LYS A 83 3.09 -25.78 -4.78
CA LYS A 83 1.74 -25.86 -4.18
C LYS A 83 0.68 -25.20 -5.06
N ARG A 84 0.95 -24.00 -5.59
CA ARG A 84 -0.01 -23.25 -6.41
C ARG A 84 -0.15 -23.78 -7.82
N THR A 85 0.92 -24.33 -8.38
CA THR A 85 0.85 -25.05 -9.67
C THR A 85 -0.06 -26.27 -9.56
N ALA A 86 0.09 -27.09 -8.51
CA ALA A 86 -0.79 -28.22 -8.25
C ALA A 86 -2.26 -27.80 -8.02
N GLU A 87 -2.50 -26.63 -7.41
CA GLU A 87 -3.85 -26.07 -7.28
C GLU A 87 -4.45 -25.70 -8.65
N CYS A 88 -3.66 -25.14 -9.57
CA CYS A 88 -4.10 -24.86 -10.94
C CYS A 88 -4.39 -26.14 -11.73
N GLU A 89 -3.52 -27.14 -11.63
CA GLU A 89 -3.68 -28.44 -12.32
C GLU A 89 -4.96 -29.16 -11.89
N LYS A 90 -5.27 -29.18 -10.58
CA LYS A 90 -6.52 -29.73 -10.04
C LYS A 90 -7.76 -29.03 -10.58
N ALA A 91 -7.64 -27.74 -10.92
CA ALA A 91 -8.71 -26.96 -11.54
C ALA A 91 -8.72 -27.05 -13.08
N GLY A 92 -7.83 -27.84 -13.69
CA GLY A 92 -7.70 -27.97 -15.14
C GLY A 92 -7.08 -26.76 -15.83
N VAL A 93 -6.35 -25.91 -15.08
CA VAL A 93 -5.68 -24.71 -15.60
C VAL A 93 -4.19 -24.98 -15.75
N LYS A 94 -3.69 -24.99 -16.98
CA LYS A 94 -2.25 -25.15 -17.27
C LYS A 94 -1.55 -23.78 -17.21
N VAL A 95 -0.48 -23.70 -16.44
CA VAL A 95 0.32 -22.49 -16.27
C VAL A 95 1.81 -22.76 -16.48
N GLU A 96 2.52 -21.79 -17.02
CA GLU A 96 3.99 -21.76 -16.95
C GLU A 96 4.44 -21.24 -15.57
N THR A 97 5.61 -21.66 -15.10
CA THR A 97 6.11 -21.29 -13.76
C THR A 97 7.48 -20.61 -13.85
N TYR A 98 7.69 -19.62 -12.99
CA TYR A 98 8.88 -18.80 -12.96
C TYR A 98 9.33 -18.55 -11.52
N ILE A 99 10.64 -18.68 -11.25
CA ILE A 99 11.23 -18.24 -9.98
C ILE A 99 11.59 -16.75 -10.05
N ASP A 100 12.21 -16.35 -11.17
CA ASP A 100 12.68 -14.98 -11.40
C ASP A 100 11.67 -14.18 -12.21
N TYR A 101 11.13 -13.12 -11.61
CA TYR A 101 10.21 -12.18 -12.24
C TYR A 101 10.77 -11.58 -13.55
N ARG A 102 12.08 -11.35 -13.65
CA ARG A 102 12.72 -10.82 -14.86
C ARG A 102 12.59 -11.78 -16.03
N LYS A 103 12.64 -13.09 -15.76
CA LYS A 103 12.43 -14.15 -16.77
C LYS A 103 10.97 -14.26 -17.19
N LEU A 104 10.03 -14.07 -16.27
CA LEU A 104 8.62 -13.99 -16.61
C LEU A 104 8.35 -12.86 -17.61
N LEU A 105 8.99 -11.69 -17.44
CA LEU A 105 8.79 -10.53 -18.31
C LEU A 105 9.27 -10.75 -19.76
N GLU A 106 10.22 -11.66 -19.98
CA GLU A 106 10.70 -12.04 -21.32
C GLU A 106 9.61 -12.79 -22.14
N ASN A 107 8.60 -13.36 -21.47
CA ASN A 107 7.57 -14.15 -22.13
C ASN A 107 6.56 -13.28 -22.91
N LYS A 108 6.56 -13.40 -24.23
CA LYS A 108 5.64 -12.70 -25.14
C LYS A 108 4.19 -13.23 -25.07
N ASN A 109 3.97 -14.34 -24.37
CA ASN A 109 2.65 -14.93 -24.17
C ASN A 109 1.89 -14.40 -22.95
N ILE A 110 2.45 -13.41 -22.26
CA ILE A 110 1.83 -12.73 -21.12
C ILE A 110 1.48 -11.30 -21.55
N ASP A 111 0.23 -10.91 -21.39
CA ASP A 111 -0.28 -9.57 -21.73
C ASP A 111 -0.29 -8.66 -20.49
N ALA A 112 -0.67 -9.22 -19.35
CA ALA A 112 -0.79 -8.51 -18.09
C ALA A 112 -0.20 -9.28 -16.91
N ILE A 113 0.25 -8.54 -15.90
CA ILE A 113 0.78 -9.08 -14.65
C ILE A 113 0.00 -8.53 -13.45
N VAL A 114 -0.16 -9.38 -12.44
CA VAL A 114 -0.78 -9.03 -11.16
C VAL A 114 0.24 -9.24 -10.06
N LEU A 115 0.60 -8.16 -9.37
CA LEU A 115 1.63 -8.15 -8.34
C LEU A 115 0.99 -8.28 -6.95
N GLY A 116 1.26 -9.40 -6.29
CA GLY A 116 0.93 -9.69 -4.88
C GLY A 116 2.18 -9.94 -4.03
N THR A 117 3.29 -9.32 -4.41
CA THR A 117 4.59 -9.41 -3.73
C THR A 117 4.63 -8.54 -2.47
N PRO A 118 5.69 -8.61 -1.65
CA PRO A 118 5.87 -7.66 -0.55
C PRO A 118 6.03 -6.21 -1.03
N ASN A 119 5.68 -5.25 -0.15
CA ASN A 119 5.61 -3.82 -0.48
C ASN A 119 6.88 -3.28 -1.14
N HIS A 120 8.06 -3.71 -0.66
CA HIS A 120 9.36 -3.28 -1.18
C HIS A 120 9.63 -3.69 -2.63
N GLN A 121 8.83 -4.55 -3.23
CA GLN A 121 8.97 -4.99 -4.62
C GLN A 121 8.05 -4.22 -5.59
N HIS A 122 6.96 -3.62 -5.09
CA HIS A 122 5.86 -3.16 -5.93
C HIS A 122 6.27 -2.11 -6.96
N ALA A 123 7.01 -1.07 -6.56
CA ALA A 123 7.40 0.01 -7.47
C ALA A 123 8.34 -0.51 -8.57
N ILE A 124 9.40 -1.24 -8.21
CA ILE A 124 10.36 -1.74 -9.20
C ILE A 124 9.73 -2.77 -10.15
N GLN A 125 8.89 -3.66 -9.63
CA GLN A 125 8.18 -4.64 -10.46
C GLN A 125 7.19 -3.96 -11.40
N THR A 126 6.47 -2.94 -10.94
CA THR A 126 5.58 -2.14 -11.79
C THR A 126 6.36 -1.49 -12.93
N ILE A 127 7.48 -0.83 -12.61
CA ILE A 127 8.32 -0.15 -13.61
C ILE A 127 8.85 -1.15 -14.65
N TRP A 128 9.37 -2.30 -14.22
CA TRP A 128 9.87 -3.34 -15.12
C TRP A 128 8.76 -3.97 -15.97
N GLY A 129 7.57 -4.18 -15.41
CA GLY A 129 6.41 -4.69 -16.14
C GLY A 129 6.04 -3.76 -17.30
N LEU A 130 5.97 -2.46 -17.01
CA LEU A 130 5.71 -1.43 -18.03
C LEU A 130 6.82 -1.34 -19.08
N GLN A 131 8.08 -1.41 -18.68
CA GLN A 131 9.22 -1.46 -19.60
C GLN A 131 9.15 -2.66 -20.54
N ALA A 132 8.69 -3.82 -20.05
CA ALA A 132 8.46 -5.02 -20.84
C ALA A 132 7.15 -4.99 -21.66
N GLY A 133 6.42 -3.87 -21.62
CA GLY A 133 5.18 -3.66 -22.36
C GLY A 133 3.98 -4.42 -21.80
N LYS A 134 4.01 -4.81 -20.52
CA LYS A 134 2.90 -5.50 -19.83
C LYS A 134 1.96 -4.50 -19.18
N ASP A 135 0.67 -4.82 -19.18
CA ASP A 135 -0.28 -4.15 -18.29
C ASP A 135 -0.10 -4.65 -16.85
N VAL A 136 -0.27 -3.78 -15.86
CA VAL A 136 0.09 -4.06 -14.47
C VAL A 136 -1.10 -3.79 -13.54
N TYR A 137 -1.46 -4.80 -12.75
CA TYR A 137 -2.16 -4.59 -11.50
C TYR A 137 -1.14 -4.68 -10.36
N VAL A 138 -1.10 -3.69 -9.47
CA VAL A 138 -0.19 -3.67 -8.33
C VAL A 138 -0.96 -3.58 -7.03
N GLU A 139 -0.76 -4.52 -6.11
CA GLU A 139 -1.39 -4.44 -4.78
C GLU A 139 -0.95 -3.21 -3.99
N LYS A 140 -1.78 -2.84 -3.02
CA LYS A 140 -1.47 -1.76 -2.10
C LYS A 140 -0.49 -2.24 -1.01
N PRO A 141 0.29 -1.31 -0.41
CA PRO A 141 0.62 0.02 -0.93
C PRO A 141 1.45 -0.09 -2.22
N VAL A 142 1.38 0.88 -3.12
CA VAL A 142 2.05 0.76 -4.44
C VAL A 142 3.57 0.92 -4.37
N SER A 143 4.09 1.29 -3.19
CA SER A 143 5.50 1.51 -2.91
C SER A 143 5.82 1.34 -1.42
N HIS A 144 7.10 1.18 -1.12
CA HIS A 144 7.72 1.17 0.20
C HIS A 144 8.35 2.51 0.61
N ASN A 145 8.45 3.47 -0.30
CA ASN A 145 8.77 4.86 0.03
C ASN A 145 8.09 5.84 -0.94
N THR A 146 8.16 7.13 -0.60
CA THR A 146 7.54 8.20 -1.38
C THR A 146 8.20 8.31 -2.76
N TRP A 147 9.52 8.39 -2.82
CA TRP A 147 10.25 8.62 -4.06
C TRP A 147 10.04 7.50 -5.10
N GLU A 148 10.07 6.23 -4.69
CA GLU A 148 9.88 5.10 -5.62
C GLU A 148 8.44 5.00 -6.15
N GLY A 149 7.45 5.39 -5.34
CA GLY A 149 6.06 5.51 -5.78
C GLY A 149 5.91 6.54 -6.89
N ARG A 150 6.58 7.70 -6.74
CA ARG A 150 6.64 8.72 -7.80
C ARG A 150 7.35 8.21 -9.06
N GLN A 151 8.36 7.36 -8.94
CA GLN A 151 8.99 6.71 -10.11
C GLN A 151 8.02 5.77 -10.82
N ALA A 152 7.16 5.05 -10.09
CA ALA A 152 6.12 4.21 -10.69
C ALA A 152 5.04 5.03 -11.41
N VAL A 153 4.64 6.18 -10.85
CA VAL A 153 3.73 7.13 -11.52
C VAL A 153 4.36 7.68 -12.81
N ALA A 154 5.63 8.10 -12.76
CA ALA A 154 6.36 8.58 -13.93
C ALA A 154 6.52 7.48 -14.99
N ALA A 155 6.73 6.23 -14.58
CA ALA A 155 6.73 5.09 -15.50
C ALA A 155 5.37 4.90 -16.17
N ALA A 156 4.26 4.96 -15.43
CA ALA A 156 2.93 4.86 -16.00
C ALA A 156 2.65 5.96 -17.03
N ALA A 157 3.08 7.20 -16.75
CA ALA A 157 2.97 8.30 -17.70
C ALA A 157 3.85 8.09 -18.96
N LYS A 158 5.08 7.60 -18.77
CA LYS A 158 6.03 7.34 -19.87
C LYS A 158 5.59 6.19 -20.77
N TYR A 159 5.06 5.12 -20.19
CA TYR A 159 4.58 3.93 -20.90
C TYR A 159 3.04 3.95 -21.03
N SER A 160 2.49 5.10 -21.44
CA SER A 160 1.05 5.40 -21.42
C SER A 160 0.16 4.48 -22.29
N LYS A 161 0.75 3.66 -23.17
CA LYS A 161 0.02 2.61 -23.90
C LYS A 161 -0.41 1.45 -22.99
N ASN A 162 0.30 1.26 -21.87
CA ASN A 162 0.05 0.21 -20.91
C ASN A 162 -0.83 0.70 -19.77
N ILE A 163 -1.60 -0.22 -19.21
CA ILE A 163 -2.54 0.05 -18.12
C ILE A 163 -1.88 -0.28 -16.79
N VAL A 164 -2.03 0.63 -15.83
CA VAL A 164 -1.67 0.40 -14.43
C VAL A 164 -2.88 0.63 -13.54
N GLN A 165 -3.31 -0.41 -12.81
CA GLN A 165 -4.32 -0.27 -11.77
C GLN A 165 -3.72 -0.64 -10.41
N ALA A 166 -3.89 0.25 -9.43
CA ALA A 166 -3.50 0.02 -8.05
C ALA A 166 -4.61 -0.67 -7.24
N GLY A 167 -4.22 -1.58 -6.34
CA GLY A 167 -5.07 -2.43 -5.50
C GLY A 167 -5.77 -1.72 -4.34
N THR A 168 -6.11 -0.44 -4.48
CA THR A 168 -6.92 0.32 -3.50
C THR A 168 -8.40 -0.07 -3.66
N GLN A 169 -8.74 -1.30 -3.26
CA GLN A 169 -10.01 -1.97 -3.59
C GLN A 169 -11.27 -1.18 -3.20
N ASN A 170 -11.23 -0.44 -2.09
CA ASN A 170 -12.33 0.43 -1.63
C ASN A 170 -12.75 1.49 -2.67
N ARG A 171 -11.86 1.87 -3.61
CA ARG A 171 -12.19 2.74 -4.75
C ARG A 171 -13.20 2.13 -5.71
N SER A 172 -13.51 0.84 -5.59
CA SER A 172 -14.54 0.15 -6.36
C SER A 172 -15.88 0.02 -5.62
N SER A 173 -15.95 0.51 -4.38
CA SER A 173 -17.18 0.48 -3.59
C SER A 173 -18.17 1.55 -4.04
N LEU A 174 -19.36 1.13 -4.49
CA LEU A 174 -20.45 2.06 -4.78
C LEU A 174 -21.01 2.72 -3.51
N ASP A 175 -21.01 1.99 -2.38
CA ASP A 175 -21.48 2.51 -1.09
C ASP A 175 -20.56 3.68 -0.62
N ILE A 176 -19.24 3.54 -0.77
CA ILE A 176 -18.30 4.63 -0.46
C ILE A 176 -18.48 5.81 -1.42
N MET A 177 -18.63 5.55 -2.73
CA MET A 177 -18.86 6.62 -3.70
C MET A 177 -20.12 7.44 -3.38
N GLU A 178 -21.20 6.76 -3.01
CA GLU A 178 -22.46 7.41 -2.62
C GLU A 178 -22.33 8.18 -1.30
N ALA A 179 -21.64 7.62 -0.30
CA ALA A 179 -21.36 8.31 0.95
C ALA A 179 -20.55 9.60 0.74
N ILE A 180 -19.53 9.54 -0.13
CA ILE A 180 -18.70 10.70 -0.48
C ILE A 180 -19.56 11.75 -1.21
N ALA A 181 -20.41 11.34 -2.15
CA ALA A 181 -21.33 12.25 -2.82
C ALA A 181 -22.29 12.92 -1.83
N TYR A 182 -22.81 12.18 -0.84
CA TYR A 182 -23.68 12.72 0.21
C TYR A 182 -22.95 13.78 1.05
N VAL A 183 -21.75 13.49 1.55
CA VAL A 183 -20.95 14.46 2.34
C VAL A 183 -20.64 15.70 1.50
N ARG A 184 -20.19 15.52 0.26
CA ARG A 184 -19.82 16.62 -0.64
C ARG A 184 -21.01 17.45 -1.11
N SER A 185 -22.23 16.93 -1.03
CA SER A 185 -23.44 17.71 -1.29
C SER A 185 -23.71 18.81 -0.24
N GLY A 186 -22.99 18.80 0.88
CA GLY A 186 -23.12 19.79 1.95
C GLY A 186 -24.21 19.48 2.98
N LYS A 187 -24.94 18.36 2.83
CA LYS A 187 -26.05 17.97 3.73
C LYS A 187 -25.66 17.74 5.19
N LEU A 188 -24.38 17.45 5.49
CA LEU A 188 -23.86 17.34 6.85
C LEU A 188 -23.06 18.56 7.30
N GLY A 189 -23.02 19.63 6.49
CA GLY A 189 -22.13 20.77 6.72
C GLY A 189 -20.67 20.47 6.43
N LYS A 190 -19.77 21.33 6.92
CA LYS A 190 -18.33 21.23 6.68
C LYS A 190 -17.73 20.02 7.41
N ILE A 191 -16.76 19.37 6.79
CA ILE A 191 -15.94 18.34 7.45
C ILE A 191 -15.09 19.01 8.53
N GLN A 192 -15.12 18.47 9.74
CA GLN A 192 -14.31 18.91 10.87
C GLN A 192 -13.02 18.09 11.00
N TYR A 193 -13.12 16.78 10.75
CA TYR A 193 -11.97 15.87 10.64
C TYR A 193 -12.36 14.59 9.90
N ALA A 194 -11.37 13.93 9.29
CA ALA A 194 -11.49 12.57 8.78
C ALA A 194 -10.53 11.66 9.55
N ARG A 195 -11.00 10.48 9.96
CA ARG A 195 -10.25 9.56 10.82
C ARG A 195 -10.25 8.16 10.24
N GLY A 196 -9.08 7.61 9.95
CA GLY A 196 -8.90 6.20 9.63
C GLY A 196 -8.50 5.40 10.88
N LEU A 197 -9.02 4.18 11.01
CA LEU A 197 -8.77 3.30 12.14
C LEU A 197 -8.20 1.96 11.67
N CYS A 198 -7.19 1.47 12.36
CA CYS A 198 -6.72 0.10 12.32
C CYS A 198 -6.56 -0.43 13.75
N TYR A 199 -7.68 -0.82 14.36
CA TYR A 199 -7.69 -1.53 15.62
C TYR A 199 -7.75 -3.02 15.32
N LYS A 200 -6.58 -3.66 15.31
CA LYS A 200 -6.42 -5.05 14.90
C LYS A 200 -5.33 -5.70 15.74
N LEU A 201 -5.65 -6.82 16.38
CA LEU A 201 -4.72 -7.53 17.25
C LEU A 201 -3.46 -7.92 16.49
N ARG A 202 -2.31 -7.49 17.01
CA ARG A 202 -0.97 -7.85 16.56
C ARG A 202 -0.19 -8.46 17.70
N GLU A 203 -0.17 -9.78 17.72
CA GLU A 203 0.70 -10.53 18.63
C GLU A 203 2.18 -10.24 18.35
N SER A 204 3.01 -10.47 19.38
CA SER A 204 4.47 -10.46 19.27
C SER A 204 4.97 -11.36 18.14
N ILE A 205 6.03 -10.93 17.47
CA ILE A 205 6.72 -11.76 16.45
C ILE A 205 7.87 -12.59 17.03
N GLY A 206 8.04 -12.55 18.35
CA GLY A 206 9.13 -13.20 19.05
C GLY A 206 10.46 -12.43 18.95
N ARG A 207 11.40 -12.84 19.80
CA ARG A 207 12.76 -12.31 19.85
C ARG A 207 13.74 -13.39 19.41
N THR A 208 14.59 -13.07 18.45
CA THR A 208 15.70 -13.90 17.99
C THR A 208 16.98 -13.50 18.71
N THR A 209 17.91 -14.45 18.84
CA THR A 209 19.25 -14.19 19.43
C THR A 209 20.30 -13.86 18.37
N GLY A 210 19.93 -13.83 17.09
CA GLY A 210 20.85 -13.60 15.98
C GLY A 210 20.21 -13.82 14.61
N PRO A 211 21.01 -13.74 13.53
CA PRO A 211 20.59 -14.07 12.18
C PRO A 211 19.89 -15.43 12.09
N GLN A 212 18.82 -15.51 11.32
CA GLN A 212 18.04 -16.71 11.07
C GLN A 212 18.35 -17.27 9.69
N ALA A 213 18.30 -18.60 9.56
CA ALA A 213 18.50 -19.25 8.28
C ALA A 213 17.33 -18.96 7.33
N VAL A 214 17.64 -18.66 6.08
CA VAL A 214 16.61 -18.58 5.04
C VAL A 214 16.24 -20.00 4.61
N PRO A 215 14.94 -20.35 4.50
CA PRO A 215 14.51 -21.63 3.96
C PRO A 215 15.12 -21.89 2.58
N ALA A 216 15.58 -23.13 2.35
CA ALA A 216 16.25 -23.51 1.11
C ALA A 216 15.36 -23.39 -0.13
N SER A 217 14.04 -23.37 0.05
CA SER A 217 13.07 -23.19 -1.03
C SER A 217 13.03 -21.76 -1.58
N ILE A 218 13.55 -20.78 -0.85
CA ILE A 218 13.41 -19.35 -1.13
C ILE A 218 14.69 -18.78 -1.75
N ASP A 219 14.58 -18.23 -2.96
CA ASP A 219 15.61 -17.33 -3.48
C ASP A 219 15.54 -15.98 -2.74
N TYR A 220 16.38 -15.85 -1.71
CA TYR A 220 16.36 -14.68 -0.84
C TYR A 220 16.83 -13.39 -1.51
N ASP A 221 17.74 -13.49 -2.48
CA ASP A 221 18.24 -12.31 -3.18
C ASP A 221 17.12 -11.70 -4.03
N LEU A 222 16.40 -12.55 -4.77
CA LEU A 222 15.20 -12.15 -5.52
C LEU A 222 14.09 -11.64 -4.57
N TRP A 223 13.83 -12.32 -3.46
CA TRP A 223 12.83 -11.91 -2.47
C TRP A 223 13.14 -10.53 -1.86
N THR A 224 14.41 -10.28 -1.53
CA THR A 224 14.88 -9.01 -0.96
C THR A 224 14.75 -7.87 -1.98
N GLY A 225 15.06 -8.13 -3.25
CA GLY A 225 14.93 -7.13 -4.32
C GLY A 225 15.66 -5.82 -3.97
N PRO A 226 14.98 -4.66 -4.00
CA PRO A 226 15.62 -3.36 -3.78
C PRO A 226 15.91 -3.06 -2.29
N ALA A 227 15.43 -3.88 -1.36
CA ALA A 227 15.76 -3.72 0.05
C ALA A 227 17.22 -4.11 0.35
N ASP A 228 17.71 -3.73 1.53
CA ASP A 228 19.07 -4.07 1.94
C ASP A 228 19.19 -5.58 2.18
N LEU A 229 20.16 -6.21 1.52
CA LEU A 229 20.38 -7.66 1.63
C LEU A 229 21.06 -7.99 2.96
N THR A 230 20.23 -8.22 3.98
CA THR A 230 20.65 -8.60 5.32
C THR A 230 19.99 -9.92 5.73
N PRO A 231 20.68 -10.78 6.50
CA PRO A 231 20.06 -11.99 7.03
C PRO A 231 18.79 -11.67 7.82
N PRO A 232 17.74 -12.50 7.76
CA PRO A 232 16.56 -12.28 8.58
C PRO A 232 16.91 -12.26 10.08
N ARG A 233 16.34 -11.30 10.80
CA ARG A 233 16.43 -11.19 12.27
C ARG A 233 15.05 -11.28 12.91
N ARG A 234 14.23 -12.19 12.38
CA ARG A 234 12.87 -12.50 12.82
C ARG A 234 12.63 -13.97 12.59
N ASN A 235 11.78 -14.61 13.39
CA ASN A 235 11.32 -15.97 13.14
C ASN A 235 9.93 -16.17 13.78
N GLY A 236 8.99 -15.33 13.37
CA GLY A 236 7.67 -15.30 13.98
C GLY A 236 6.82 -16.51 13.58
N PRO A 237 5.77 -16.80 14.37
CA PRO A 237 4.90 -17.96 14.14
C PRO A 237 4.11 -17.85 12.84
N ARG A 238 4.00 -16.65 12.26
CA ARG A 238 3.34 -16.39 10.98
C ARG A 238 4.40 -16.27 9.90
N GLY A 239 4.78 -17.40 9.31
CA GLY A 239 5.63 -17.40 8.12
C GLY A 239 7.14 -17.47 8.36
N GLY A 240 7.55 -17.67 9.62
CA GLY A 240 8.94 -17.94 9.97
C GLY A 240 9.87 -16.77 9.65
N PRO A 241 11.07 -17.01 9.13
CA PRO A 241 12.08 -15.97 8.97
C PRO A 241 11.83 -15.02 7.81
N VAL A 242 10.99 -15.41 6.83
CA VAL A 242 10.81 -14.62 5.59
C VAL A 242 9.39 -14.10 5.46
N HIS A 243 8.40 -14.99 5.53
CA HIS A 243 7.02 -14.66 5.17
C HIS A 243 6.29 -13.88 6.27
N TYR A 244 5.30 -13.10 5.85
CA TYR A 244 4.38 -12.25 6.64
C TYR A 244 5.01 -11.24 7.61
N ASP A 245 5.84 -11.61 8.58
CA ASP A 245 6.34 -10.69 9.62
C ASP A 245 7.35 -9.65 9.09
N TRP A 246 7.68 -9.69 7.80
CA TRP A 246 8.39 -8.61 7.10
C TRP A 246 7.65 -7.25 7.17
N HIS A 247 6.33 -7.23 7.40
CA HIS A 247 5.56 -5.98 7.54
C HIS A 247 6.07 -5.10 8.68
N TRP A 248 6.69 -5.71 9.69
CA TRP A 248 7.10 -5.06 10.94
C TRP A 248 8.59 -4.70 10.98
N ILE A 249 9.28 -4.86 9.86
CA ILE A 249 10.71 -4.56 9.69
C ILE A 249 10.85 -3.44 8.66
N TRP A 250 11.44 -2.30 9.02
CA TRP A 250 11.52 -1.09 8.20
C TRP A 250 12.18 -1.30 6.84
N ASN A 251 13.04 -2.30 6.72
CA ASN A 251 13.69 -2.65 5.45
C ASN A 251 12.69 -3.15 4.39
N TYR A 252 11.56 -3.74 4.80
CA TYR A 252 10.60 -4.44 3.92
C TYR A 252 9.16 -3.92 4.03
N GLY A 253 8.75 -3.47 5.22
CA GLY A 253 7.41 -2.93 5.49
C GLY A 253 7.43 -1.66 6.35
N GLY A 254 6.26 -1.11 6.65
CA GLY A 254 6.14 0.11 7.45
C GLY A 254 5.04 0.03 8.49
N GLY A 255 4.79 -1.16 9.04
CA GLY A 255 3.80 -1.38 10.10
C GLY A 255 2.36 -1.26 9.61
N ASP A 256 1.42 -1.21 10.55
CA ASP A 256 -0.01 -1.23 10.22
C ASP A 256 -0.49 0.02 9.50
N ILE A 257 0.20 1.15 9.64
CA ILE A 257 -0.10 2.34 8.82
C ILE A 257 0.10 2.07 7.33
N THR A 258 1.09 1.25 6.95
CA THR A 258 1.30 0.84 5.55
C THR A 258 0.51 -0.42 5.17
N ASN A 259 0.38 -1.40 6.07
CA ASN A 259 -0.26 -2.68 5.77
C ASN A 259 -1.78 -2.52 5.61
N GLN A 260 -2.44 -1.99 6.64
CA GLN A 260 -3.88 -1.77 6.65
C GLN A 260 -4.23 -0.31 6.35
N GLY A 261 -3.51 0.61 7.00
CA GLY A 261 -3.84 2.02 7.02
C GLY A 261 -3.97 2.67 5.66
N ILE A 262 -3.21 2.21 4.67
CA ILE A 262 -3.35 2.61 3.26
C ILE A 262 -4.81 2.57 2.76
N HIS A 263 -5.61 1.58 3.16
CA HIS A 263 -7.02 1.52 2.78
C HIS A 263 -7.85 2.64 3.41
N GLN A 264 -7.63 2.92 4.69
CA GLN A 264 -8.40 3.89 5.45
C GLN A 264 -7.96 5.33 5.17
N VAL A 265 -6.66 5.60 5.06
CA VAL A 265 -6.16 6.93 4.68
C VAL A 265 -6.54 7.28 3.25
N ASP A 266 -6.62 6.29 2.34
CA ASP A 266 -7.13 6.49 0.98
C ASP A 266 -8.58 6.97 0.99
N VAL A 267 -9.46 6.25 1.69
CA VAL A 267 -10.88 6.61 1.78
C VAL A 267 -11.07 7.93 2.52
N ALA A 268 -10.35 8.17 3.62
CA ALA A 268 -10.43 9.43 4.37
C ALA A 268 -10.03 10.64 3.52
N ARG A 269 -8.91 10.56 2.77
CA ARG A 269 -8.53 11.60 1.80
C ARG A 269 -9.56 11.74 0.70
N TRP A 270 -10.14 10.64 0.24
CA TRP A 270 -11.19 10.67 -0.78
C TRP A 270 -12.43 11.43 -0.31
N PHE A 271 -12.84 11.32 0.95
CA PHE A 271 -13.87 12.19 1.53
C PHE A 271 -13.46 13.67 1.52
N LEU A 272 -12.25 13.99 2.00
CA LEU A 272 -11.74 15.37 1.98
C LEU A 272 -11.75 15.96 0.56
N GLY A 273 -11.36 15.16 -0.43
CA GLY A 273 -11.33 15.59 -1.83
C GLY A 273 -10.35 16.72 -2.09
N GLU A 274 -9.25 16.75 -1.35
CA GLU A 274 -8.08 17.58 -1.64
C GLU A 274 -7.10 16.78 -2.50
N PRO A 275 -6.53 17.39 -3.57
CA PRO A 275 -5.57 16.71 -4.42
C PRO A 275 -4.19 16.62 -3.73
N GLY A 276 -3.46 15.55 -4.03
CA GLY A 276 -2.06 15.39 -3.60
C GLY A 276 -1.88 15.15 -2.11
N LEU A 277 -0.71 15.56 -1.61
CA LEU A 277 -0.22 15.35 -0.25
C LEU A 277 -0.48 16.56 0.66
N PRO A 278 -0.60 16.34 1.98
CA PRO A 278 -0.87 17.38 2.97
C PRO A 278 0.36 18.28 3.16
N ALA A 279 0.13 19.50 3.66
CA ALA A 279 1.20 20.46 3.91
C ALA A 279 2.06 20.11 5.15
N SER A 280 1.59 19.20 6.00
CA SER A 280 2.34 18.73 7.16
C SER A 280 1.93 17.35 7.66
N VAL A 281 2.82 16.71 8.42
CA VAL A 281 2.57 15.42 9.09
C VAL A 281 3.23 15.39 10.47
N MET A 282 2.60 14.73 11.43
CA MET A 282 3.19 14.41 12.73
C MET A 282 2.68 13.05 13.22
N SER A 283 3.55 12.25 13.83
CA SER A 283 3.18 10.97 14.45
C SER A 283 3.50 10.93 15.93
N VAL A 284 2.67 10.26 16.72
CA VAL A 284 2.90 9.94 18.13
C VAL A 284 2.56 8.48 18.38
N GLY A 285 3.40 7.73 19.09
CA GLY A 285 3.13 6.31 19.31
C GLY A 285 4.32 5.53 19.81
N GLY A 286 4.23 4.20 19.69
CA GLY A 286 5.28 3.30 20.10
C GLY A 286 4.91 1.84 19.93
N ARG A 287 5.83 0.99 20.39
CA ARG A 287 5.66 -0.45 20.49
C ARG A 287 5.51 -0.83 21.96
N PHE A 288 4.28 -1.11 22.37
CA PHE A 288 3.93 -1.34 23.77
C PHE A 288 3.49 -2.78 24.01
N GLY A 289 3.69 -3.26 25.24
CA GLY A 289 3.26 -4.61 25.67
C GLY A 289 4.13 -5.78 25.18
N TYR A 290 5.09 -5.54 24.27
CA TYR A 290 5.96 -6.57 23.71
C TYR A 290 7.43 -6.18 23.78
N GLN A 291 8.27 -7.18 24.02
CA GLN A 291 9.72 -7.11 23.78
C GLN A 291 10.09 -8.15 22.73
N ASP A 292 10.21 -7.72 21.47
CA ASP A 292 10.41 -8.61 20.33
C ASP A 292 11.18 -7.89 19.22
N ASP A 293 11.34 -8.53 18.06
CA ASP A 293 12.16 -8.01 16.95
C ASP A 293 11.43 -7.07 16.00
N ALA A 294 10.15 -6.78 16.24
CA ALA A 294 9.40 -5.87 15.38
C ALA A 294 9.82 -4.41 15.64
N GLU A 295 10.11 -3.70 14.57
CA GLU A 295 10.66 -2.34 14.60
C GLU A 295 9.57 -1.27 14.49
N THR A 296 8.38 -1.66 14.02
CA THR A 296 7.26 -0.75 13.76
C THR A 296 6.35 -0.59 14.99
N PRO A 297 5.75 0.60 15.20
CA PRO A 297 4.83 0.81 16.31
C PRO A 297 3.59 -0.08 16.17
N ASN A 298 3.13 -0.65 17.28
CA ASN A 298 1.84 -1.33 17.37
C ASN A 298 0.72 -0.41 17.86
N THR A 299 1.06 0.80 18.32
CA THR A 299 0.12 1.86 18.69
C THR A 299 0.63 3.17 18.12
N LEU A 300 -0.15 3.82 17.27
CA LEU A 300 0.30 5.01 16.53
C LEU A 300 -0.89 5.93 16.27
N ILE A 301 -0.69 7.23 16.39
CA ILE A 301 -1.57 8.28 15.87
C ILE A 301 -0.74 9.10 14.91
N THR A 302 -1.21 9.25 13.67
CA THR A 302 -0.59 10.13 12.68
C THR A 302 -1.60 11.17 12.24
N THR A 303 -1.21 12.45 12.29
CA THR A 303 -2.04 13.57 11.87
C THR A 303 -1.44 14.24 10.64
N PHE A 304 -2.29 14.47 9.66
CA PHE A 304 -1.97 15.07 8.38
C PHE A 304 -2.71 16.41 8.23
N GLY A 305 -1.94 17.47 8.02
CA GLY A 305 -2.43 18.84 7.89
C GLY A 305 -2.94 19.14 6.47
N TYR A 306 -4.10 18.59 6.14
CA TYR A 306 -4.88 19.00 4.97
C TYR A 306 -5.60 20.33 5.23
N ALA A 307 -5.85 21.12 4.19
CA ALA A 307 -6.36 22.48 4.32
C ALA A 307 -7.85 22.55 4.68
N LYS A 308 -8.67 21.60 4.21
CA LYS A 308 -10.10 21.57 4.52
C LYS A 308 -10.36 21.08 5.95
N ALA A 309 -9.67 20.03 6.37
CA ALA A 309 -9.76 19.45 7.70
C ALA A 309 -8.59 18.48 7.96
N PRO A 310 -8.15 18.30 9.22
CA PRO A 310 -7.13 17.31 9.55
C PRO A 310 -7.59 15.89 9.21
N LEU A 311 -6.68 15.10 8.65
CA LEU A 311 -6.82 13.65 8.54
C LEU A 311 -6.00 12.99 9.65
N ILE A 312 -6.61 12.08 10.40
CA ILE A 312 -5.98 11.37 11.50
C ILE A 312 -6.02 9.88 11.20
N PHE A 313 -4.92 9.17 11.43
CA PHE A 313 -4.90 7.72 11.34
C PHE A 313 -4.46 7.11 12.67
N GLU A 314 -5.19 6.11 13.14
CA GLU A 314 -4.95 5.46 14.43
C GLU A 314 -4.68 3.96 14.26
N VAL A 315 -3.63 3.48 14.91
CA VAL A 315 -3.28 2.06 15.03
C VAL A 315 -3.43 1.64 16.49
N ARG A 316 -4.09 0.51 16.73
CA ARG A 316 -4.09 -0.22 18.00
C ARG A 316 -3.86 -1.70 17.75
N GLY A 317 -2.73 -2.20 18.24
CA GLY A 317 -2.27 -3.57 18.07
C GLY A 317 -2.47 -4.45 19.30
N LEU A 318 -2.72 -3.88 20.48
CA LEU A 318 -3.05 -4.62 21.69
C LEU A 318 -4.56 -4.91 21.75
N PRO A 319 -5.02 -5.94 22.47
CA PRO A 319 -6.45 -6.22 22.61
C PRO A 319 -7.18 -5.10 23.36
N ALA A 320 -8.50 -5.18 23.44
CA ALA A 320 -9.33 -4.21 24.19
C ALA A 320 -8.91 -4.07 25.66
N LYS A 321 -8.43 -5.17 26.25
CA LYS A 321 -7.78 -5.26 27.55
C LYS A 321 -6.96 -6.54 27.66
N THR A 322 -6.07 -6.61 28.64
CA THR A 322 -5.29 -7.81 28.95
C THR A 322 -6.18 -9.04 29.06
N GLY A 323 -5.74 -10.15 28.46
CA GLY A 323 -6.45 -11.44 28.48
C GLY A 323 -7.59 -11.58 27.48
N MET A 324 -7.91 -10.54 26.69
CA MET A 324 -8.89 -10.64 25.61
C MET A 324 -8.25 -10.87 24.24
N LYS A 325 -9.05 -11.38 23.29
CA LYS A 325 -8.75 -11.37 21.84
C LYS A 325 -9.49 -10.27 21.07
N ALA A 326 -10.56 -9.74 21.64
CA ALA A 326 -11.38 -8.72 21.00
C ALA A 326 -10.65 -7.37 20.99
N MET A 327 -10.89 -6.57 19.95
CA MET A 327 -10.44 -5.17 19.89
C MET A 327 -11.52 -4.24 20.44
N ASP A 328 -11.07 -3.12 20.99
CA ASP A 328 -11.91 -1.97 21.25
C ASP A 328 -12.39 -1.33 19.94
N ALA A 329 -13.34 -0.39 20.02
CA ALA A 329 -13.93 0.25 18.86
C ALA A 329 -14.19 1.73 19.13
N PHE A 330 -14.12 2.55 18.08
CA PHE A 330 -14.52 3.94 18.10
C PHE A 330 -15.74 4.13 17.21
N ARG A 331 -16.85 4.62 17.78
CA ARG A 331 -18.18 4.71 17.12
C ARG A 331 -18.59 3.41 16.41
N GLY A 332 -18.36 2.28 17.09
CA GLY A 332 -18.68 0.95 16.58
C GLY A 332 -17.74 0.43 15.48
N SER A 333 -16.69 1.17 15.12
CA SER A 333 -15.71 0.78 14.11
C SER A 333 -14.37 0.39 14.74
N ARG A 334 -13.77 -0.70 14.22
CA ARG A 334 -12.42 -1.18 14.60
C ARG A 334 -11.42 -0.88 13.49
N VAL A 335 -11.77 -1.31 12.29
CA VAL A 335 -11.05 -1.01 11.04
C VAL A 335 -12.03 -0.31 10.12
N GLY A 336 -11.72 0.92 9.71
CA GLY A 336 -12.66 1.74 8.94
C GLY A 336 -12.33 3.23 8.95
N VAL A 337 -13.25 4.03 8.42
CA VAL A 337 -13.14 5.49 8.35
C VAL A 337 -14.31 6.15 9.05
N ILE A 338 -14.06 7.23 9.77
CA ILE A 338 -15.06 8.12 10.36
C ILE A 338 -14.82 9.52 9.82
N VAL A 339 -15.86 10.15 9.29
CA VAL A 339 -15.79 11.54 8.83
C VAL A 339 -16.79 12.35 9.64
N GLN A 340 -16.30 13.20 10.53
CA GLN A 340 -17.12 14.11 11.30
C GLN A 340 -17.36 15.38 10.49
N CYS A 341 -18.62 15.79 10.41
CA CYS A 341 -19.04 17.06 9.84
C CYS A 341 -19.83 17.87 10.89
N GLU A 342 -20.21 19.12 10.61
CA GLU A 342 -20.94 19.97 11.56
C GLU A 342 -22.28 19.35 12.02
N GLY A 343 -23.04 18.75 11.10
CA GLY A 343 -24.39 18.22 11.35
C GLY A 343 -24.47 16.72 11.62
N GLY A 344 -23.33 16.00 11.66
CA GLY A 344 -23.33 14.55 11.82
C GLY A 344 -22.04 13.90 11.37
N TYR A 345 -22.05 12.57 11.22
CA TYR A 345 -20.87 11.83 10.81
C TYR A 345 -21.18 10.65 9.90
N VAL A 346 -20.17 10.24 9.14
CA VAL A 346 -20.17 9.02 8.32
C VAL A 346 -19.26 7.99 8.95
N THR A 347 -19.67 6.73 8.95
CA THR A 347 -18.80 5.58 9.21
C THR A 347 -18.67 4.75 7.93
N VAL A 348 -17.46 4.28 7.64
CA VAL A 348 -17.17 3.32 6.57
C VAL A 348 -16.46 2.12 7.18
N ALA A 349 -17.01 0.93 6.97
CA ALA A 349 -16.43 -0.32 7.44
C ALA A 349 -15.30 -0.81 6.52
N GLU A 350 -14.45 -1.72 7.02
CA GLU A 350 -13.44 -2.43 6.21
C GLU A 350 -14.03 -3.15 4.98
N THR A 351 -15.31 -3.54 5.04
CA THR A 351 -16.06 -4.19 3.95
C THR A 351 -16.58 -3.24 2.88
N GLY A 352 -16.34 -1.93 3.04
CA GLY A 352 -16.76 -0.90 2.11
C GLY A 352 -18.20 -0.38 2.32
N ASN A 353 -18.95 -0.92 3.27
CA ASN A 353 -20.28 -0.39 3.59
C ASN A 353 -20.17 0.92 4.38
N ALA A 354 -21.13 1.83 4.17
CA ALA A 354 -21.15 3.13 4.81
C ALA A 354 -22.47 3.38 5.55
N ASN A 355 -22.42 4.13 6.65
CA ASN A 355 -23.61 4.59 7.37
C ASN A 355 -23.44 6.08 7.69
N ILE A 356 -24.56 6.81 7.72
CA ILE A 356 -24.60 8.25 7.97
C ILE A 356 -25.49 8.49 9.18
N TYR A 357 -25.02 9.32 10.10
CA TYR A 357 -25.66 9.63 11.39
C TYR A 357 -25.73 11.14 11.60
N ASP A 358 -26.71 11.60 12.37
CA ASP A 358 -26.65 12.93 12.99
C ASP A 358 -25.75 12.93 14.25
N ASN A 359 -25.62 14.08 14.90
CA ASN A 359 -24.82 14.21 16.11
C ASN A 359 -25.45 13.53 17.35
N ASP A 360 -26.74 13.17 17.30
CA ASP A 360 -27.42 12.41 18.35
C ASP A 360 -27.27 10.89 18.17
N ASN A 361 -26.42 10.47 17.22
CA ASN A 361 -26.16 9.08 16.82
C ASN A 361 -27.36 8.36 16.20
N LYS A 362 -28.38 9.09 15.75
CA LYS A 362 -29.47 8.50 14.98
C LYS A 362 -29.01 8.30 13.54
N ARG A 363 -29.15 7.07 13.04
CA ARG A 363 -28.78 6.73 11.67
C ARG A 363 -29.77 7.34 10.68
N ILE A 364 -29.27 8.24 9.84
CA ILE A 364 -30.00 8.92 8.77
C ILE A 364 -30.05 8.04 7.51
N MET A 365 -28.96 7.33 7.21
CA MET A 365 -28.83 6.54 5.98
C MET A 365 -27.91 5.33 6.19
N ALA A 366 -28.23 4.22 5.51
CA ALA A 366 -27.41 3.01 5.45
C ALA A 366 -27.14 2.63 3.98
N LEU A 367 -25.87 2.45 3.64
CA LEU A 367 -25.38 2.13 2.30
C LEU A 367 -24.69 0.75 2.36
N THR A 368 -25.44 -0.28 1.94
CA THR A 368 -25.06 -1.70 2.14
C THR A 368 -25.16 -2.53 0.86
N LYS A 369 -25.25 -1.89 -0.32
CA LYS A 369 -25.56 -2.57 -1.59
C LYS A 369 -24.32 -2.83 -2.45
N GLY A 370 -23.20 -2.18 -2.16
CA GLY A 370 -22.03 -2.07 -3.05
C GLY A 370 -20.71 -2.63 -2.52
N GLY A 371 -20.55 -2.88 -1.21
CA GLY A 371 -19.40 -3.58 -0.62
C GLY A 371 -18.02 -3.12 -1.14
N ASN A 372 -17.03 -4.01 -1.24
CA ASN A 372 -15.69 -3.73 -1.82
C ASN A 372 -15.66 -3.71 -3.37
N GLY A 373 -16.82 -3.84 -4.03
CA GLY A 373 -16.94 -3.87 -5.50
C GLY A 373 -16.19 -5.01 -6.19
N SER A 374 -16.13 -4.96 -7.53
CA SER A 374 -15.47 -5.97 -8.37
C SER A 374 -14.11 -5.50 -8.89
N HIS A 375 -13.18 -5.23 -7.97
CA HIS A 375 -11.94 -4.51 -8.28
C HIS A 375 -11.05 -5.19 -9.34
N ARG A 376 -10.97 -6.53 -9.38
CA ARG A 376 -10.19 -7.26 -10.41
C ARG A 376 -10.89 -7.26 -11.76
N ALA A 377 -12.22 -7.37 -11.79
CA ALA A 377 -12.99 -7.21 -13.02
C ALA A 377 -12.82 -5.80 -13.60
N ASN A 378 -12.66 -4.79 -12.75
CA ASN A 378 -12.35 -3.43 -13.20
C ASN A 378 -10.98 -3.34 -13.89
N PHE A 379 -9.97 -4.10 -13.44
CA PHE A 379 -8.68 -4.16 -14.12
C PHE A 379 -8.79 -4.79 -15.51
N VAL A 380 -9.48 -5.93 -15.62
CA VAL A 380 -9.73 -6.58 -16.93
C VAL A 380 -10.43 -5.62 -17.89
N LYS A 381 -11.48 -4.95 -17.42
CA LYS A 381 -12.18 -3.91 -18.20
C LYS A 381 -11.26 -2.75 -18.56
N ALA A 382 -10.39 -2.32 -17.65
CA ALA A 382 -9.45 -1.23 -17.91
C ALA A 382 -8.43 -1.60 -19.00
N VAL A 383 -7.95 -2.84 -19.01
CA VAL A 383 -7.08 -3.38 -20.07
C VAL A 383 -7.82 -3.44 -21.40
N GLN A 384 -9.04 -3.98 -21.42
CA GLN A 384 -9.86 -4.08 -22.64
C GLN A 384 -10.19 -2.70 -23.24
N ASN A 385 -10.54 -1.74 -22.38
CA ASN A 385 -10.94 -0.40 -22.81
C ASN A 385 -9.78 0.59 -22.89
N ARG A 386 -8.56 0.15 -22.56
CA ARG A 386 -7.36 0.98 -22.44
C ARG A 386 -7.58 2.24 -21.58
N LYS A 387 -8.32 2.09 -20.47
CA LYS A 387 -8.68 3.21 -19.59
C LYS A 387 -8.94 2.75 -18.15
N VAL A 388 -8.19 3.32 -17.21
CA VAL A 388 -8.39 3.13 -15.77
C VAL A 388 -9.43 4.13 -15.26
N THR A 389 -10.41 3.64 -14.50
CA THR A 389 -11.47 4.47 -13.90
C THR A 389 -11.44 4.45 -12.37
N VAL A 390 -10.87 3.41 -11.78
CA VAL A 390 -10.70 3.21 -10.34
C VAL A 390 -9.28 2.70 -10.07
N GLY A 391 -8.70 3.02 -8.90
CA GLY A 391 -7.34 2.61 -8.59
C GLY A 391 -6.28 3.30 -9.47
N LEU A 392 -6.48 4.59 -9.77
CA LEU A 392 -5.47 5.40 -10.46
C LEU A 392 -4.15 5.37 -9.70
N ILE A 393 -3.05 5.10 -10.40
CA ILE A 393 -1.73 4.93 -9.78
C ILE A 393 -1.27 6.18 -9.03
N GLU A 394 -1.58 7.37 -9.53
CA GLU A 394 -1.23 8.63 -8.87
C GLU A 394 -1.98 8.82 -7.55
N GLU A 395 -3.30 8.53 -7.54
CA GLU A 395 -4.08 8.58 -6.31
C GLU A 395 -3.59 7.56 -5.27
N ALA A 396 -3.22 6.36 -5.72
CA ALA A 396 -2.69 5.33 -4.83
C ALA A 396 -1.26 5.65 -4.34
N HIS A 397 -0.46 6.35 -5.14
CA HIS A 397 0.84 6.90 -4.74
C HIS A 397 0.66 7.90 -3.60
N PHE A 398 -0.24 8.88 -3.74
CA PHE A 398 -0.52 9.83 -2.66
C PHE A 398 -0.97 9.11 -1.37
N SER A 399 -1.86 8.12 -1.48
CA SER A 399 -2.29 7.31 -0.34
C SER A 399 -1.12 6.56 0.32
N SER A 400 -0.21 5.99 -0.48
CA SER A 400 0.95 5.24 0.03
C SER A 400 1.98 6.18 0.68
N ALA A 401 2.22 7.33 0.06
CA ALA A 401 3.10 8.36 0.57
C ALA A 401 2.63 8.94 1.91
N LEU A 402 1.31 9.07 2.16
CA LEU A 402 0.80 9.42 3.49
C LEU A 402 1.30 8.47 4.58
N CYS A 403 1.23 7.16 4.34
CA CYS A 403 1.70 6.17 5.31
C CYS A 403 3.19 6.32 5.59
N HIS A 404 3.98 6.55 4.53
CA HIS A 404 5.42 6.73 4.63
C HIS A 404 5.80 8.05 5.33
N MET A 405 5.11 9.15 5.02
CA MET A 405 5.24 10.44 5.71
C MET A 405 5.00 10.31 7.23
N GLY A 406 3.98 9.53 7.62
CA GLY A 406 3.70 9.21 9.02
C GLY A 406 4.86 8.49 9.69
N ASN A 407 5.43 7.49 9.01
CA ASN A 407 6.58 6.75 9.53
C ASN A 407 7.86 7.59 9.56
N VAL A 408 8.10 8.49 8.61
CA VAL A 408 9.25 9.40 8.64
C VAL A 408 9.19 10.31 9.87
N SER A 409 8.01 10.89 10.16
CA SER A 409 7.83 11.66 11.41
C SER A 409 8.10 10.80 12.65
N TYR A 410 7.58 9.57 12.70
CA TYR A 410 7.84 8.66 13.83
C TYR A 410 9.33 8.33 14.02
N LEU A 411 10.04 7.98 12.93
CA LEU A 411 11.46 7.59 12.98
C LEU A 411 12.41 8.74 13.37
N LEU A 412 12.02 9.98 13.11
CA LEU A 412 12.77 11.17 13.54
C LEU A 412 12.35 11.64 14.95
N GLY A 413 11.40 10.94 15.57
CA GLY A 413 10.86 11.30 16.86
C GLY A 413 11.82 11.04 18.02
N ALA A 414 11.51 11.68 19.14
CA ALA A 414 12.18 11.45 20.40
C ALA A 414 11.18 10.94 21.44
N GLU A 415 11.66 10.13 22.36
CA GLU A 415 10.89 9.68 23.53
C GLU A 415 10.50 10.85 24.43
N LYS A 416 9.25 10.85 24.90
CA LYS A 416 8.71 11.83 25.83
C LYS A 416 7.85 11.14 26.89
N SER A 417 7.83 11.74 28.07
CA SER A 417 6.85 11.38 29.10
C SER A 417 5.43 11.74 28.62
N ASN A 418 4.43 11.02 29.13
CA ASN A 418 3.02 11.26 28.78
C ASN A 418 2.57 12.70 29.10
N ALA A 419 3.08 13.30 30.18
CA ALA A 419 2.77 14.68 30.56
C ALA A 419 3.30 15.68 29.52
N ALA A 420 4.59 15.60 29.18
CA ALA A 420 5.20 16.47 28.18
C ALA A 420 4.59 16.27 26.79
N LEU A 421 4.21 15.03 26.45
CA LEU A 421 3.56 14.73 25.19
C LEU A 421 2.18 15.40 25.08
N ARG A 422 1.32 15.26 26.11
CA ARG A 422 -0.02 15.89 26.16
C ARG A 422 0.04 17.40 25.94
N GLU A 423 0.94 18.08 26.66
CA GLU A 423 1.13 19.52 26.50
C GLU A 423 1.50 19.87 25.05
N SER A 424 2.42 19.11 24.46
CA SER A 424 2.95 19.40 23.13
C SER A 424 2.00 19.15 21.95
N ILE A 425 0.83 18.51 22.20
CA ILE A 425 -0.22 18.26 21.20
C ILE A 425 -1.54 18.94 21.55
N ALA A 426 -1.60 19.70 22.65
CA ALA A 426 -2.83 20.33 23.13
C ALA A 426 -3.44 21.34 22.13
N TRP A 427 -2.62 21.85 21.20
CA TRP A 427 -3.04 22.74 20.12
C TRP A 427 -3.95 22.07 19.08
N ASP A 428 -3.97 20.73 19.01
CA ASP A 428 -4.74 19.95 18.05
C ASP A 428 -5.76 19.06 18.77
N LEU A 429 -6.98 19.59 18.97
CA LEU A 429 -8.01 18.93 19.78
C LEU A 429 -8.34 17.51 19.31
N PRO A 430 -8.56 17.22 18.01
CA PRO A 430 -8.77 15.86 17.53
C PRO A 430 -7.62 14.89 17.83
N THR A 431 -6.36 15.34 17.75
CA THR A 431 -5.19 14.50 18.08
C THR A 431 -5.04 14.30 19.58
N SER A 432 -5.28 15.35 20.37
CA SER A 432 -5.29 15.29 21.84
C SER A 432 -6.36 14.32 22.36
N GLU A 433 -7.57 14.37 21.78
CA GLU A 433 -8.66 13.42 22.06
C GLU A 433 -8.25 11.98 21.74
N ALA A 434 -7.68 11.75 20.56
CA ALA A 434 -7.21 10.42 20.16
C ALA A 434 -6.13 9.89 21.09
N TYR A 435 -5.21 10.75 21.52
CA TYR A 435 -4.16 10.37 22.44
C TYR A 435 -4.70 10.06 23.84
N GLY A 436 -5.70 10.79 24.32
CA GLY A 436 -6.44 10.46 25.54
C GLY A 436 -6.98 9.02 25.52
N ARG A 437 -7.72 8.67 24.45
CA ARG A 437 -8.22 7.29 24.27
C ARG A 437 -7.11 6.25 24.12
N THR A 438 -5.95 6.63 23.57
CA THR A 438 -4.80 5.72 23.49
C THR A 438 -4.23 5.43 24.87
N LEU A 439 -4.16 6.41 25.75
CA LEU A 439 -3.73 6.19 27.14
C LEU A 439 -4.70 5.28 27.90
N ASP A 440 -6.01 5.40 27.65
CA ASP A 440 -6.99 4.48 28.22
C ASP A 440 -6.81 3.05 27.70
N HIS A 441 -6.55 2.90 26.40
CA HIS A 441 -6.24 1.61 25.78
C HIS A 441 -4.97 0.97 26.35
N LEU A 442 -3.90 1.76 26.54
CA LEU A 442 -2.66 1.29 27.15
C LEU A 442 -2.86 0.87 28.62
N ARG A 443 -3.63 1.65 29.39
CA ARG A 443 -3.97 1.31 30.78
C ARG A 443 -4.78 0.01 30.87
N ALA A 444 -5.70 -0.21 29.94
CA ALA A 444 -6.48 -1.46 29.87
C ALA A 444 -5.63 -2.70 29.55
N ASN A 445 -4.41 -2.50 29.03
CA ASN A 445 -3.44 -3.55 28.72
C ASN A 445 -2.26 -3.56 29.70
N ASP A 446 -2.46 -3.05 30.92
CA ASP A 446 -1.49 -3.05 32.02
C ASP A 446 -0.14 -2.38 31.66
N VAL A 447 -0.13 -1.46 30.70
CA VAL A 447 1.04 -0.62 30.40
C VAL A 447 1.13 0.48 31.44
N ASP A 448 2.23 0.53 32.19
CA ASP A 448 2.47 1.53 33.21
C ASP A 448 2.71 2.92 32.58
N LEU A 449 1.69 3.77 32.68
CA LEU A 449 1.72 5.13 32.13
C LEU A 449 2.66 6.09 32.87
N SER A 450 3.16 5.72 34.05
CA SER A 450 4.12 6.56 34.80
C SER A 450 5.55 6.41 34.27
N THR A 451 5.86 5.26 33.68
CA THR A 451 7.21 4.91 33.20
C THR A 451 7.30 4.82 31.68
N VAL A 452 6.20 4.47 30.99
CA VAL A 452 6.20 4.33 29.54
C VAL A 452 6.58 5.64 28.85
N GLN A 453 7.59 5.55 27.98
CA GLN A 453 7.94 6.64 27.06
C GLN A 453 7.20 6.45 25.75
N VAL A 454 6.73 7.56 25.18
CA VAL A 454 6.06 7.57 23.88
C VAL A 454 6.91 8.37 22.91
N VAL A 455 7.11 7.84 21.71
CA VAL A 455 7.82 8.56 20.66
C VAL A 455 6.92 9.66 20.13
N LYS A 456 7.42 10.90 20.15
CA LYS A 456 6.81 12.04 19.46
C LYS A 456 7.66 12.43 18.27
N GLY A 457 7.12 12.24 17.08
CA GLY A 457 7.70 12.75 15.85
C GLY A 457 7.66 14.28 15.76
N PRO A 458 8.61 14.92 15.06
CA PRO A 458 8.51 16.34 14.73
C PRO A 458 7.31 16.60 13.80
N LEU A 459 6.75 17.80 13.89
CA LEU A 459 5.80 18.30 12.90
C LEU A 459 6.58 18.69 11.64
N LEU A 460 6.55 17.81 10.65
CA LEU A 460 7.25 18.01 9.38
C LEU A 460 6.37 18.82 8.43
N LYS A 461 6.93 19.83 7.76
CA LYS A 461 6.29 20.52 6.64
C LYS A 461 6.68 19.85 5.32
N PHE A 462 5.77 19.89 4.35
CA PHE A 462 5.92 19.15 3.11
C PHE A 462 5.45 19.99 1.93
N ASP A 463 6.24 20.01 0.85
CA ASP A 463 5.85 20.59 -0.41
C ASP A 463 5.23 19.50 -1.31
N ASN A 464 3.91 19.60 -1.51
CA ASN A 464 3.14 18.68 -2.34
C ASN A 464 3.62 18.62 -3.80
N LYS A 465 4.19 19.70 -4.35
CA LYS A 465 4.59 19.74 -5.77
C LYS A 465 5.89 19.00 -6.01
N THR A 466 6.88 19.24 -5.17
CA THR A 466 8.19 18.60 -5.26
C THR A 466 8.22 17.23 -4.57
N GLU A 467 7.20 16.95 -3.75
CA GLU A 467 7.13 15.80 -2.86
C GLU A 467 8.34 15.72 -1.92
N MET A 468 8.75 16.86 -1.36
CA MET A 468 9.90 16.96 -0.46
C MET A 468 9.49 17.55 0.88
N PHE A 469 10.16 17.13 1.95
CA PHE A 469 10.10 17.83 3.22
C PHE A 469 10.81 19.19 3.11
N VAL A 470 10.23 20.21 3.73
CA VAL A 470 10.71 21.59 3.69
C VAL A 470 10.64 22.22 5.09
N GLY A 471 11.37 23.30 5.33
CA GLY A 471 11.38 23.97 6.62
C GLY A 471 12.63 24.82 6.84
N SER A 472 12.62 25.60 7.92
CA SER A 472 13.77 26.43 8.32
C SER A 472 14.86 25.64 9.04
N ASP A 473 14.50 24.54 9.72
CA ASP A 473 15.47 23.61 10.33
C ASP A 473 16.02 22.66 9.26
N GLN A 474 17.17 23.04 8.69
CA GLN A 474 17.75 22.26 7.59
C GLN A 474 18.31 20.90 8.01
N VAL A 475 18.68 20.73 9.29
CA VAL A 475 19.14 19.43 9.79
C VAL A 475 17.98 18.45 9.80
N LEU A 476 16.82 18.89 10.29
CA LEU A 476 15.60 18.08 10.30
C LEU A 476 15.10 17.79 8.89
N VAL A 477 15.09 18.80 8.01
CA VAL A 477 14.68 18.66 6.60
C VAL A 477 15.57 17.65 5.88
N ASP A 478 16.89 17.75 6.04
CA ASP A 478 17.83 16.79 5.46
C ASP A 478 17.60 15.38 5.99
N ALA A 479 17.41 15.22 7.30
CA ALA A 479 17.15 13.92 7.92
C ALA A 479 15.86 13.29 7.38
N ALA A 480 14.79 14.07 7.21
CA ALA A 480 13.53 13.61 6.65
C ALA A 480 13.64 13.21 5.18
N ASN A 481 14.32 14.03 4.36
CA ASN A 481 14.50 13.75 2.93
C ASN A 481 15.51 12.62 2.66
N LYS A 482 16.44 12.34 3.58
CA LYS A 482 17.37 11.19 3.52
C LYS A 482 16.81 9.92 4.16
N ASN A 483 15.64 9.99 4.80
CA ASN A 483 15.03 8.83 5.45
C ASN A 483 14.70 7.73 4.41
N PRO A 484 15.00 6.45 4.66
CA PRO A 484 14.73 5.36 3.71
C PRO A 484 13.26 5.20 3.30
N LEU A 485 12.31 5.61 4.17
CA LEU A 485 10.87 5.60 3.87
C LEU A 485 10.43 6.83 3.07
N HIS A 486 11.29 7.85 2.94
CA HIS A 486 11.12 8.91 1.96
C HIS A 486 11.78 8.55 0.63
N LYS A 487 13.06 8.14 0.65
CA LYS A 487 13.82 7.81 -0.54
C LYS A 487 14.83 6.69 -0.31
N ARG A 488 14.71 5.63 -1.12
CA ARG A 488 15.70 4.56 -1.27
C ARG A 488 15.87 4.22 -2.75
N THR A 489 17.11 4.17 -3.24
CA THR A 489 17.40 3.93 -4.67
C THR A 489 17.48 2.45 -5.05
N GLY A 490 17.50 1.55 -4.07
CA GLY A 490 17.71 0.12 -4.28
C GLY A 490 19.17 -0.26 -4.55
N ARG A 491 19.43 -1.56 -4.71
CA ARG A 491 20.79 -2.13 -4.82
C ARG A 491 21.02 -2.85 -6.14
N GLY A 492 22.23 -2.74 -6.70
CA GLY A 492 22.70 -3.56 -7.83
C GLY A 492 21.71 -3.64 -9.01
N ALA A 493 21.29 -4.85 -9.37
CA ALA A 493 20.31 -5.08 -10.43
C ALA A 493 18.88 -4.62 -10.06
N PHE A 494 18.61 -4.39 -8.77
CA PHE A 494 17.34 -3.90 -8.22
C PHE A 494 17.36 -2.40 -7.93
N SER A 495 18.24 -1.63 -8.57
CA SER A 495 18.18 -0.17 -8.49
C SER A 495 16.95 0.35 -9.22
N ILE A 496 16.16 1.18 -8.53
CA ILE A 496 14.98 1.83 -9.08
C ILE A 496 15.42 2.97 -10.01
N PRO A 497 14.92 3.04 -11.25
CA PRO A 497 15.30 4.11 -12.17
C PRO A 497 14.67 5.45 -11.77
N GLN A 498 15.44 6.54 -11.87
CA GLN A 498 14.92 7.90 -11.82
C GLN A 498 14.21 8.21 -13.15
N LEU A 499 12.90 8.42 -13.10
CA LEU A 499 12.01 8.68 -14.23
C LEU A 499 11.22 9.97 -14.10
N ALA A 500 10.95 10.41 -12.86
CA ALA A 500 10.28 11.67 -12.55
C ALA A 500 11.24 12.86 -12.54
#